data_AF-A0A534ZMD3-F1
#
_entry.id   AF-A0A534ZMD3-F1
#
_cell.length_a   1.000
_cell.length_b   1.000
_cell.length_c   1.000
_cell.angle_alpha   90.00
_cell.angle_beta   90.00
_cell.angle_gamma   90.00
#
_symmetry.space_group_name_H-M   'P 1'
#
loop_
_entity.id
_entity.type
_entity.pdbx_description
1 polymer ?
#
loop_
_entity_poly.entity_id
_entity_poly.type
_entity_poly.pdbx_seq_one_letter_code
_entity_poly.pdbx_strand_id
1 'polypeptide(L)'
;MSSDSAARTGTQMLARVRRHRLNQPSPITRILLYAGLIVALLVILAPFAWLIISSVAAPVDLLERPLKWIPAHISFDRFASLTFGATGDENAEGFRAALVNSTVIASSVTALSLVVGVPAAYAFARLRFPGRGWLILAFMATY
;
A
#
# COMPACT_ATOMS: atom_id res chain seq x y z
N MET A 1 32.84 49.45 8.20
CA MET A 1 32.29 48.24 8.86
C MET A 1 31.17 47.54 8.09
N SER A 2 30.64 48.10 6.99
CA SER A 2 29.54 47.53 6.19
C SER A 2 29.96 46.74 4.93
N SER A 3 31.19 46.94 4.41
CA SER A 3 31.68 46.25 3.21
C SER A 3 32.04 44.78 3.44
N ASP A 4 32.44 44.43 4.66
CA ASP A 4 32.94 43.10 5.01
C ASP A 4 31.81 42.08 5.28
N SER A 5 30.58 42.56 5.50
CA SER A 5 29.38 41.73 5.68
C SER A 5 28.82 41.20 4.35
N ALA A 6 28.87 42.02 3.29
CA ALA A 6 28.38 41.63 1.97
C ALA A 6 29.22 40.53 1.32
N ALA A 7 30.55 40.57 1.50
CA ALA A 7 31.48 39.57 0.95
C ALA A 7 31.31 38.18 1.61
N ARG A 8 31.00 38.14 2.91
CA ARG A 8 30.78 36.89 3.66
C ARG A 8 29.48 36.20 3.23
N THR A 9 28.43 36.97 2.95
CA THR A 9 27.12 36.44 2.52
C THR A 9 27.19 35.81 1.13
N GLY A 10 27.90 36.42 0.18
CA GLY A 10 28.09 35.85 -1.17
C GLY A 10 28.87 34.52 -1.14
N THR A 11 29.92 34.46 -0.33
CA THR A 11 30.75 33.25 -0.18
C THR A 11 29.98 32.10 0.48
N GLN A 12 29.13 32.41 1.46
CA GLN A 12 28.27 31.42 2.12
C GLN A 12 27.12 30.91 1.21
N MET A 13 26.56 31.77 0.36
CA MET A 13 25.57 31.35 -0.65
C MET A 13 26.19 30.41 -1.69
N LEU A 14 27.38 30.73 -2.21
CA LEU A 14 28.08 29.88 -3.19
C LEU A 14 28.46 28.52 -2.60
N ALA A 15 28.83 28.47 -1.32
CA ALA A 15 29.12 27.20 -0.63
C ALA A 15 27.87 26.32 -0.44
N ARG A 16 26.69 26.91 -0.20
CA ARG A 16 25.43 26.16 -0.02
C ARG A 16 24.92 25.52 -1.31
N VAL A 17 24.97 26.25 -2.43
CA VAL A 17 24.54 25.74 -3.74
C VAL A 17 25.44 24.59 -4.21
N ARG A 18 26.74 24.65 -3.90
CA ARG A 18 27.72 23.63 -4.30
C ARG A 18 27.54 22.30 -3.56
N ARG A 19 27.05 22.31 -2.30
CA ARG A 19 26.84 21.08 -1.51
C ARG A 19 25.73 20.19 -2.05
N HIS A 20 24.74 20.76 -2.73
CA HIS A 20 23.61 19.98 -3.28
C HIS A 20 23.96 19.21 -4.57
N ARG A 21 25.07 19.56 -5.24
CA ARG A 21 25.54 18.88 -6.47
C ARG A 21 26.45 17.67 -6.21
N LEU A 22 26.90 17.44 -4.98
CA LEU A 22 27.90 16.42 -4.64
C LEU A 22 27.32 15.07 -4.21
N ASN A 23 25.99 14.94 -4.11
CA ASN A 23 25.32 13.67 -3.78
C ASN A 23 24.42 13.17 -4.92
N GLN A 24 24.84 13.41 -6.16
CA GLN A 24 24.20 12.74 -7.30
C GLN A 24 24.70 11.29 -7.30
N PRO A 25 23.84 10.29 -7.03
CA PRO A 25 24.27 8.90 -7.07
C PRO A 25 24.82 8.62 -8.47
N SER A 26 25.99 7.97 -8.50
CA SER A 26 26.66 7.60 -9.76
C SER A 26 25.66 6.89 -10.69
N PRO A 27 25.80 6.99 -12.02
CA PRO A 27 24.90 6.29 -12.95
C PRO A 27 24.88 4.77 -12.65
N ILE A 28 25.98 4.20 -12.17
CA ILE A 28 26.09 2.80 -11.73
C ILE A 28 25.22 2.54 -10.49
N THR A 29 25.27 3.42 -9.48
CA THR A 29 24.42 3.32 -8.29
C THR A 29 22.94 3.36 -8.66
N ARG A 30 22.56 4.20 -9.65
CA ARG A 30 21.18 4.25 -10.15
C ARG A 30 20.78 2.95 -10.86
N ILE A 31 21.66 2.40 -11.71
CA ILE A 31 21.41 1.12 -12.40
C ILE A 31 21.25 -0.01 -11.38
N LEU A 32 22.13 -0.11 -10.38
CA LEU A 32 22.02 -1.11 -9.32
C LEU A 32 20.74 -0.96 -8.49
N LEU A 33 20.35 0.29 -8.19
CA LEU A 33 19.11 0.56 -7.47
C LEU A 33 17.87 0.13 -8.27
N TYR A 34 17.82 0.46 -9.57
CA TYR A 34 16.72 0.03 -10.44
C TYR A 34 16.70 -1.49 -10.63
N ALA A 35 17.84 -2.13 -10.80
CA ALA A 35 17.94 -3.58 -10.87
C ALA A 35 17.42 -4.24 -9.58
N GLY A 36 17.81 -3.72 -8.41
CA GLY A 36 17.30 -4.16 -7.11
C GLY A 36 15.79 -3.96 -6.97
N LEU A 37 15.26 -2.81 -7.42
CA LEU A 37 13.81 -2.54 -7.44
C LEU A 37 13.07 -3.53 -8.32
N ILE A 38 13.59 -3.84 -9.52
CA ILE A 38 12.97 -4.80 -10.44
C ILE A 38 12.95 -6.20 -9.82
N VAL A 39 14.05 -6.63 -9.21
CA VAL A 39 14.11 -7.93 -8.51
C VAL A 39 13.10 -7.98 -7.36
N ALA A 40 13.07 -6.94 -6.51
CA ALA A 40 12.10 -6.86 -5.42
C ALA A 40 10.66 -6.88 -5.93
N LEU A 41 10.38 -6.14 -7.00
CA LEU A 41 9.08 -6.10 -7.65
C LEU A 41 8.67 -7.50 -8.17
N LEU A 42 9.58 -8.23 -8.82
CA LEU A 42 9.31 -9.58 -9.31
C LEU A 42 9.06 -10.56 -8.16
N VAL A 43 9.84 -10.50 -7.08
CA VAL A 43 9.65 -11.35 -5.90
C VAL A 43 8.30 -11.07 -5.23
N ILE A 44 7.91 -9.79 -5.14
CA ILE A 44 6.62 -9.39 -4.57
C ILE A 44 5.47 -9.81 -5.49
N LEU A 45 5.60 -9.64 -6.81
CA LEU A 45 4.56 -9.96 -7.80
C LEU A 45 4.41 -11.47 -8.04
N ALA A 46 5.45 -12.27 -7.84
CA ALA A 46 5.41 -13.71 -8.05
C ALA A 46 4.21 -14.42 -7.37
N PRO A 47 3.94 -14.21 -6.06
CA PRO A 47 2.76 -14.80 -5.42
C PRO A 47 1.44 -14.24 -5.97
N PHE A 48 1.38 -12.97 -6.39
CA PHE A 48 0.17 -12.41 -7.01
C PHE A 48 -0.09 -13.00 -8.40
N ALA A 49 0.95 -13.17 -9.21
CA ALA A 49 0.85 -13.84 -10.50
C ALA A 49 0.36 -15.28 -10.33
N TRP A 50 0.90 -16.00 -9.32
CA TRP A 50 0.41 -17.32 -8.96
C TRP A 50 -1.06 -17.33 -8.52
N LEU A 51 -1.47 -16.36 -7.70
CA LEU A 51 -2.87 -16.22 -7.28
C LEU A 51 -3.81 -15.97 -8.47
N ILE A 52 -3.40 -15.14 -9.43
CA ILE A 52 -4.19 -14.88 -10.64
C ILE A 52 -4.33 -16.16 -11.47
N ILE A 53 -3.22 -16.87 -11.70
CA ILE A 53 -3.23 -18.14 -12.46
C ILE A 53 -4.12 -19.18 -11.75
N SER A 54 -3.98 -19.32 -10.43
CA SER A 54 -4.76 -20.27 -9.62
C SER A 54 -6.25 -19.92 -9.57
N SER A 55 -6.60 -18.64 -9.60
CA SER A 55 -7.98 -18.15 -9.62
C SER A 55 -8.71 -18.50 -10.92
N VAL A 56 -7.98 -18.62 -12.03
CA VAL A 56 -8.51 -18.92 -13.37
C VAL A 56 -8.41 -20.42 -13.72
N ALA A 57 -7.65 -21.20 -12.95
CA ALA A 57 -7.49 -22.64 -13.15
C ALA A 57 -8.78 -23.43 -12.83
N ALA A 58 -9.08 -24.48 -13.60
CA ALA A 58 -10.28 -25.33 -13.46
C ALA A 58 -10.23 -26.26 -12.22
N PRO A 59 -11.38 -26.68 -11.64
CA PRO A 59 -11.43 -27.57 -10.46
C PRO A 59 -10.77 -28.93 -10.67
N VAL A 60 -10.89 -29.47 -11.88
CA VAL A 60 -10.32 -30.77 -12.29
C VAL A 60 -8.80 -30.73 -12.22
N ASP A 61 -8.18 -29.62 -12.64
CA ASP A 61 -6.72 -29.44 -12.59
C ASP A 61 -6.18 -29.24 -11.15
N LEU A 62 -7.04 -28.88 -10.19
CA LEU A 62 -6.68 -28.75 -8.76
C LEU A 62 -6.75 -30.08 -8.00
N LEU A 63 -7.44 -31.09 -8.55
CA LEU A 63 -7.56 -32.44 -7.97
C LEU A 63 -6.70 -33.48 -8.71
N GLU A 64 -6.17 -33.16 -9.89
CA GLU A 64 -5.21 -34.01 -10.60
C GLU A 64 -3.81 -33.97 -9.96
N ARG A 65 -3.24 -35.16 -9.72
CA ARG A 65 -1.81 -35.33 -9.40
C ARG A 65 -1.08 -35.70 -10.68
N PRO A 66 -0.06 -34.95 -11.14
CA PRO A 66 0.69 -33.89 -10.47
C PRO A 66 0.17 -32.45 -10.73
N LEU A 67 0.35 -31.55 -9.75
CA LEU A 67 0.02 -30.12 -9.86
C LEU A 67 0.75 -29.48 -11.05
N LYS A 68 0.01 -29.09 -12.09
CA LYS A 68 0.54 -28.33 -13.23
C LYS A 68 0.53 -26.85 -12.88
N TRP A 69 1.70 -26.20 -12.96
CA TRP A 69 1.87 -24.77 -12.72
C TRP A 69 1.18 -23.89 -13.79
N ILE A 70 0.86 -24.47 -14.95
CA ILE A 70 0.16 -23.81 -16.06
C ILE A 70 -1.04 -24.71 -16.43
N PRO A 71 -2.28 -24.30 -16.10
CA PRO A 71 -3.48 -25.07 -16.43
C PRO A 71 -3.70 -25.13 -17.94
N ALA A 72 -4.07 -26.30 -18.47
CA ALA A 72 -4.32 -26.49 -19.90
C ALA A 72 -5.68 -25.91 -20.34
N HIS A 73 -6.59 -25.72 -19.39
CA HIS A 73 -7.94 -25.22 -19.62
C HIS A 73 -8.19 -23.97 -18.78
N ILE A 74 -8.16 -22.81 -19.44
CA ILE A 74 -8.59 -21.53 -18.88
C ILE A 74 -10.13 -21.52 -18.95
N SER A 75 -10.81 -21.67 -17.81
CA SER A 75 -12.29 -21.57 -17.75
C SER A 75 -12.70 -20.34 -16.95
N PHE A 76 -13.48 -19.46 -17.59
CA PHE A 76 -14.11 -18.30 -16.95
C PHE A 76 -15.52 -18.61 -16.42
N ASP A 77 -15.98 -19.86 -16.55
CA ASP A 77 -17.35 -20.25 -16.21
C ASP A 77 -17.65 -20.07 -14.71
N ARG A 78 -16.63 -20.16 -13.85
CA ARG A 78 -16.74 -19.89 -12.41
C ARG A 78 -16.98 -18.43 -12.08
N PHE A 79 -16.33 -17.52 -12.79
CA PHE A 79 -16.60 -16.09 -12.62
C PHE A 79 -18.01 -15.76 -13.10
N ALA A 80 -18.44 -16.36 -14.20
CA ALA A 80 -19.80 -16.22 -14.71
C ALA A 80 -20.84 -16.85 -13.77
N SER A 81 -20.59 -18.01 -13.16
CA SER A 81 -21.53 -18.65 -12.23
C SER A 81 -21.61 -17.94 -10.89
N LEU A 82 -20.48 -17.45 -10.33
CA LEU A 82 -20.51 -16.67 -9.09
C LEU A 82 -21.15 -15.28 -9.30
N THR A 83 -20.93 -14.65 -10.46
CA THR A 83 -21.41 -13.29 -10.75
C THR A 83 -22.82 -13.25 -11.36
N PHE A 84 -23.19 -14.23 -12.19
CA PHE A 84 -24.45 -14.30 -12.95
C PHE A 84 -25.24 -15.60 -12.74
N GLY A 85 -24.77 -16.51 -11.88
CA GLY A 85 -25.51 -17.73 -11.53
C GLY A 85 -26.93 -17.42 -11.07
N ALA A 86 -27.86 -18.29 -11.48
CA ALA A 86 -29.28 -18.18 -11.20
C ALA A 86 -29.54 -18.21 -9.68
N THR A 87 -30.55 -17.46 -9.24
CA THR A 87 -31.10 -17.51 -7.88
C THR A 87 -31.45 -18.97 -7.53
N GLY A 88 -30.65 -19.58 -6.65
CA GLY A 88 -30.75 -21.00 -6.28
C GLY A 88 -29.39 -21.71 -6.08
N ASP A 89 -28.28 -21.13 -6.53
CA ASP A 89 -26.93 -21.64 -6.23
C ASP A 89 -26.41 -21.02 -4.90
N GLU A 90 -26.39 -21.83 -3.84
CA GLU A 90 -25.96 -21.42 -2.49
C GLU A 90 -24.56 -20.76 -2.49
N ASN A 91 -23.68 -21.18 -3.40
CA ASN A 91 -22.32 -20.66 -3.48
C ASN A 91 -22.27 -19.24 -4.05
N ALA A 92 -23.08 -18.96 -5.07
CA ALA A 92 -23.13 -17.63 -5.71
C ALA A 92 -23.83 -16.62 -4.80
N GLU A 93 -24.91 -17.02 -4.13
CA GLU A 93 -25.64 -16.16 -3.19
C GLU A 93 -24.80 -15.82 -1.96
N GLY A 94 -24.14 -16.83 -1.35
CA GLY A 94 -23.24 -16.63 -0.23
C GLY A 94 -22.08 -15.69 -0.56
N PHE A 95 -21.50 -15.81 -1.76
CA PHE A 95 -20.44 -14.91 -2.23
C PHE A 95 -20.92 -13.46 -2.40
N ARG A 96 -22.07 -13.25 -3.05
CA ARG A 96 -22.65 -11.90 -3.22
C ARG A 96 -23.02 -11.26 -1.89
N ALA A 97 -23.62 -12.03 -0.98
CA ALA A 97 -23.95 -11.56 0.37
C ALA A 97 -22.68 -11.20 1.16
N ALA A 98 -21.62 -12.02 1.09
CA ALA A 98 -20.35 -11.74 1.75
C ALA A 98 -19.68 -10.47 1.21
N LEU A 99 -19.73 -10.24 -0.11
CA LEU A 99 -19.23 -9.01 -0.73
C LEU A 99 -20.00 -7.79 -0.22
N VAL A 100 -21.32 -7.82 -0.26
CA VAL A 100 -22.17 -6.70 0.22
C VAL A 100 -21.92 -6.43 1.70
N ASN A 101 -21.93 -7.46 2.55
CA ASN A 101 -21.66 -7.32 3.98
C ASN A 101 -20.29 -6.67 4.23
N SER A 102 -19.25 -7.15 3.55
CA SER A 102 -17.90 -6.61 3.70
C SER A 102 -17.82 -5.15 3.25
N THR A 103 -18.43 -4.80 2.12
CA THR A 103 -18.46 -3.41 1.63
C THR A 103 -19.21 -2.49 2.59
N VAL A 104 -20.37 -2.91 3.09
CA VAL A 104 -21.17 -2.13 4.04
C VAL A 104 -20.43 -1.94 5.35
N ILE A 105 -19.84 -3.00 5.91
CA ILE A 105 -19.09 -2.93 7.16
C ILE A 105 -17.83 -2.07 6.98
N ALA A 106 -17.03 -2.30 5.94
CA ALA A 106 -15.79 -1.56 5.72
C ALA A 106 -16.04 -0.06 5.51
N SER A 107 -17.05 0.30 4.71
CA SER A 107 -17.41 1.70 4.48
C SER A 107 -17.97 2.36 5.74
N SER A 108 -18.84 1.66 6.49
CA SER A 108 -19.43 2.16 7.73
C SER A 108 -18.38 2.38 8.81
N VAL A 109 -17.47 1.42 9.01
CA VAL A 109 -16.36 1.53 9.96
C VAL A 109 -15.41 2.66 9.56
N THR A 110 -15.09 2.78 8.27
CA THR A 110 -14.25 3.87 7.76
C THR A 110 -14.88 5.23 8.00
N ALA A 111 -16.17 5.39 7.68
CA ALA A 111 -16.91 6.63 7.91
C ALA A 111 -16.95 6.99 9.40
N LEU A 112 -17.27 6.03 10.26
CA LEU A 112 -17.30 6.25 11.71
C LEU A 112 -15.91 6.60 12.26
N SER A 113 -14.87 5.92 11.77
CA SER A 113 -13.48 6.19 12.14
C SER A 113 -13.04 7.59 11.72
N LEU A 114 -13.50 8.09 10.57
CA LEU A 114 -13.23 9.46 10.15
C LEU A 114 -14.01 10.47 11.01
N VAL A 115 -15.29 10.23 11.27
CA VAL A 115 -16.14 11.12 12.07
C VAL A 115 -15.59 11.31 13.48
N VAL A 116 -15.08 10.25 14.11
CA VAL A 116 -14.51 10.30 15.47
C VAL A 116 -13.03 10.67 15.45
N GLY A 117 -12.27 10.09 14.52
CA GLY A 117 -10.82 10.24 14.45
C GLY A 117 -10.37 11.61 13.97
N VAL A 118 -11.09 12.24 13.03
CA VAL A 118 -10.71 13.57 12.50
C VAL A 118 -10.78 14.66 13.58
N PRO A 119 -11.86 14.79 14.37
CA PRO A 119 -11.89 15.75 15.48
C PRO A 119 -10.85 15.46 16.56
N ALA A 120 -10.63 14.20 16.90
CA ALA A 120 -9.60 13.80 17.86
C ALA A 120 -8.20 14.21 17.37
N ALA A 121 -7.86 13.86 16.14
CA ALA A 121 -6.59 14.23 15.51
C ALA A 121 -6.43 15.75 15.40
N TYR A 122 -7.50 16.49 15.09
CA TYR A 122 -7.49 17.95 15.05
C TYR A 122 -7.24 18.56 16.43
N ALA A 123 -7.86 18.02 17.47
CA ALA A 123 -7.63 18.46 18.85
C ALA A 123 -6.18 18.22 19.28
N PHE A 124 -5.60 17.07 18.95
CA PHE A 124 -4.18 16.79 19.20
C PHE A 124 -3.25 17.71 18.42
N ALA A 125 -3.54 17.98 17.14
CA ALA A 125 -2.67 18.75 16.27
C ALA A 125 -2.70 20.26 16.56
N ARG A 126 -3.89 20.84 16.78
CA ARG A 126 -4.07 22.30 16.86
C ARG A 126 -4.48 22.84 18.22
N LEU A 127 -5.17 22.06 19.06
CA LEU A 127 -5.59 22.53 20.37
C LEU A 127 -4.51 22.26 21.44
N ARG A 128 -4.33 23.22 22.34
CA ARG A 128 -3.50 23.07 23.54
C ARG A 128 -4.45 22.74 24.69
N PHE A 129 -4.68 21.45 24.94
CA PHE A 129 -5.55 20.99 26.02
C PHE A 129 -4.73 20.43 27.20
N PRO A 130 -5.22 20.61 28.45
CA PRO A 130 -4.57 20.03 29.63
C PRO A 130 -4.66 18.49 29.56
N GLY A 131 -3.52 17.80 29.62
CA GLY A 131 -3.41 16.34 29.47
C GLY A 131 -2.71 15.86 28.20
N ARG A 132 -2.47 16.75 27.21
CA ARG A 132 -1.73 16.44 25.98
C ARG A 132 -0.35 15.82 26.24
N GLY A 133 0.36 16.29 27.25
CA GLY A 133 1.68 15.76 27.63
C GLY A 133 1.63 14.29 28.05
N TRP A 134 0.65 13.91 28.88
CA TRP A 134 0.49 12.54 29.37
C TRP A 134 0.10 11.58 28.26
N LEU A 135 -0.79 12.01 27.35
CA LEU A 135 -1.16 11.24 26.16
C LEU A 135 0.02 11.01 25.22
N ILE A 136 0.81 12.05 24.93
CA ILE A 136 2.02 11.90 24.10
C ILE A 136 3.04 10.96 24.78
N LEU A 137 3.20 11.06 26.10
CA LEU A 137 4.09 10.18 26.86
C LEU A 137 3.61 8.73 26.85
N ALA A 138 2.31 8.48 27.01
CA ALA A 138 1.72 7.15 26.92
C ALA A 138 1.91 6.52 25.53
N PHE A 139 1.73 7.31 24.46
CA PHE A 139 2.02 6.86 23.10
C PHE A 139 3.49 6.49 22.90
N MET A 140 4.43 7.31 23.38
CA MET A 140 5.87 7.05 23.30
C MET A 140 6.34 5.90 24.18
N ALA A 141 5.64 5.61 25.29
CA ALA A 141 5.99 4.51 26.18
C ALA A 141 5.46 3.16 25.70
N THR A 142 4.39 3.16 24.90
CA THR A 142 3.75 1.93 24.38
C THR A 142 4.42 1.41 23.11
N TYR A 143 5.03 2.30 22.32
CA TYR A 143 5.73 1.99 21.08
C TYR A 143 7.24 1.91 21.30
#